data_AF-A0A963AF73-F1
#
_entry.id   AF-A0A963AF73-F1
#
_cell.length_a   1.000
_cell.length_b   1.000
_cell.length_c   1.000
_cell.angle_alpha   90.00
_cell.angle_beta   90.00
_cell.angle_gamma   90.00
#
_symmetry.space_group_name_H-M   'P 1'
#
loop_
_entity.id
_entity.type
_entity.pdbx_description
1 polymer ?
#
loop_
_entity_poly.entity_id
_entity_poly.type
_entity_poly.pdbx_seq_one_letter_code
_entity_poly.pdbx_strand_id
1 'polypeptide(L)'
;MTGGLALGLLWLSGIASAAPGLTVTPAWDGNFVPGRSSEIRLQFSSPAGGAFQLNLTTPGWVIRYSGVVEANIGTDLSLPIYPAPGQPVQIQLQRAGQPPLRQTLVFNHRAEPLQAWVVPPGSSPPSAARGQVPVSVGMLPRTSEGYGGIASLSIPSSQLSQLDSRQLDALDDYLSGCKPLHLIDTTQEVVDIIKSHAGCGGRHIEISGPVASVGQPKPLPGASILDRLLPATDQSYPRLAILYFVGYAVILLFGLLLSGRALVLLSIPVAASLALPALAYLGATPPRLVTWMETEAGDSSARYTALLSVDGARREQLSLPLDGIRNLPTSSASSSNVVSIDGTRDQTRQLLIETQPFSTAWYLFSGTVRLTQPLALTGSVHLPQITNSTNTFTPSCLLSWSGEIHQIPPLRPGEHWTPTEQSRSARHDPLTGLLGSRSGELALLIPYNLPVEAFGNASREGWLLIRADRS
;
A
#
# COMPACT_ATOMS: atom_id res chain seq x y z
N MET A 1 -39.84 -15.63 77.18
CA MET A 1 -38.41 -15.26 77.12
C MET A 1 -37.71 -16.32 76.26
N THR A 2 -37.92 -16.42 74.94
CA THR A 2 -37.57 -15.50 73.82
C THR A 2 -36.13 -14.98 73.94
N GLY A 3 -35.18 -15.28 73.05
CA GLY A 3 -35.21 -16.03 71.80
C GLY A 3 -33.77 -16.39 71.36
N GLY A 4 -33.65 -17.47 70.59
CA GLY A 4 -32.39 -17.95 70.02
C GLY A 4 -32.10 -17.32 68.65
N LEU A 5 -30.85 -16.89 68.48
CA LEU A 5 -30.27 -16.34 67.25
C LEU A 5 -30.24 -17.40 66.14
N ALA A 6 -30.88 -17.11 65.01
CA ALA A 6 -30.69 -17.83 63.76
C ALA A 6 -29.66 -17.09 62.89
N LEU A 7 -28.53 -17.75 62.61
CA LEU A 7 -27.50 -17.31 61.67
C LEU A 7 -28.07 -17.25 60.24
N GLY A 8 -28.04 -16.08 59.63
CA GLY A 8 -28.25 -15.90 58.19
C GLY A 8 -26.98 -16.22 57.41
N LEU A 9 -26.99 -17.31 56.63
CA LEU A 9 -26.03 -17.58 55.58
C LEU A 9 -26.30 -16.64 54.39
N LEU A 10 -25.49 -15.58 54.28
CA LEU A 10 -25.39 -14.75 53.08
C LEU A 10 -24.70 -15.56 51.97
N TRP A 11 -25.48 -16.06 51.03
CA TRP A 11 -25.00 -16.54 49.74
C TRP A 11 -24.48 -15.34 48.94
N LEU A 12 -23.15 -15.19 48.90
CA LEU A 12 -22.44 -14.35 47.94
C LEU A 12 -22.55 -15.03 46.57
N SER A 13 -23.63 -14.72 45.84
CA SER A 13 -23.76 -15.01 44.42
C SER A 13 -22.71 -14.19 43.67
N GLY A 14 -21.53 -14.79 43.46
CA GLY A 14 -20.52 -14.23 42.58
C GLY A 14 -21.11 -14.06 41.19
N ILE A 15 -21.21 -12.81 40.74
CA ILE A 15 -21.54 -12.48 39.36
C ILE A 15 -20.40 -13.07 38.52
N ALA A 16 -20.64 -14.21 37.87
CA ALA A 16 -19.72 -14.76 36.89
C ALA A 16 -19.66 -13.78 35.71
N SER A 17 -18.68 -12.88 35.75
CA SER A 17 -18.38 -12.01 34.62
C SER A 17 -18.05 -12.89 33.42
N ALA A 18 -18.85 -12.81 32.36
CA ALA A 18 -18.54 -13.48 31.09
C ALA A 18 -17.10 -13.12 30.66
N ALA A 19 -16.34 -14.13 30.24
CA ALA A 19 -14.97 -13.90 29.77
C ALA A 19 -15.00 -13.10 28.46
N PRO A 20 -14.03 -12.20 28.22
CA PRO A 20 -13.89 -11.53 26.93
C PRO A 20 -13.75 -12.56 25.81
N GLY A 21 -14.56 -12.39 24.75
CA GLY A 21 -14.52 -13.24 23.55
C GLY A 21 -13.71 -12.55 22.46
N LEU A 22 -12.78 -13.28 21.84
CA LEU A 22 -12.07 -12.88 20.61
C LEU A 22 -12.36 -13.93 19.54
N THR A 23 -12.94 -13.52 18.43
CA THR A 23 -13.14 -14.34 17.24
C THR A 23 -12.34 -13.74 16.11
N VAL A 24 -11.53 -14.55 15.44
CA VAL A 24 -10.75 -14.13 14.28
C VAL A 24 -11.20 -14.93 13.08
N THR A 25 -11.49 -14.24 11.98
CA THR A 25 -11.93 -14.85 10.73
C THR A 25 -11.05 -14.35 9.60
N PRO A 26 -10.25 -15.22 8.95
CA PRO A 26 -9.47 -14.80 7.80
C PRO A 26 -10.36 -14.58 6.58
N ALA A 27 -10.02 -13.60 5.75
CA ALA A 27 -10.62 -13.47 4.42
C ALA A 27 -10.31 -14.70 3.57
N TRP A 28 -11.13 -14.92 2.54
CA TRP A 28 -10.96 -16.00 1.57
C TRP A 28 -10.87 -17.40 2.16
N ASP A 29 -11.52 -17.62 3.31
CA ASP A 29 -11.47 -18.87 4.06
C ASP A 29 -10.03 -19.31 4.40
N GLY A 30 -9.17 -18.32 4.69
CA GLY A 30 -7.76 -18.56 5.02
C GLY A 30 -6.85 -18.87 3.83
N ASN A 31 -7.35 -18.84 2.59
CA ASN A 31 -6.52 -18.97 1.39
C ASN A 31 -5.76 -17.67 1.14
N PHE A 32 -4.48 -17.77 0.77
CA PHE A 32 -3.67 -16.61 0.41
C PHE A 32 -2.59 -16.95 -0.62
N VAL A 33 -2.00 -15.91 -1.21
CA VAL A 33 -0.89 -16.00 -2.15
C VAL A 33 0.36 -15.39 -1.49
N PRO A 34 1.50 -16.10 -1.43
CA PRO A 34 2.73 -15.56 -0.83
C PRO A 34 3.18 -14.25 -1.47
N GLY A 35 3.65 -13.31 -0.64
CA GLY A 35 4.08 -11.98 -1.10
C GLY A 35 2.93 -11.04 -1.47
N ARG A 36 1.67 -11.46 -1.28
CA ARG A 36 0.48 -10.62 -1.43
C ARG A 36 -0.18 -10.40 -0.07
N SER A 37 -0.89 -9.29 0.06
CA SER A 37 -1.68 -8.99 1.24
C SER A 37 -2.97 -9.82 1.27
N SER A 38 -3.47 -10.03 2.49
CA SER A 38 -4.79 -10.58 2.80
C SER A 38 -5.39 -9.77 3.96
N GLU A 39 -6.56 -10.16 4.45
CA GLU A 39 -7.24 -9.52 5.58
C GLU A 39 -7.59 -10.55 6.67
N ILE A 40 -7.56 -10.11 7.93
CA ILE A 40 -8.27 -10.78 9.01
C ILE A 40 -9.33 -9.85 9.58
N ARG A 41 -10.49 -10.44 9.89
CA ARG A 41 -11.54 -9.81 10.67
C ARG A 41 -11.42 -10.26 12.12
N LEU A 42 -11.51 -9.31 13.03
CA LEU A 42 -11.39 -9.48 14.47
C LEU A 42 -12.67 -8.97 15.11
N GLN A 43 -13.43 -9.87 15.71
CA GLN A 43 -14.58 -9.54 16.52
C GLN A 43 -14.21 -9.74 17.98
N PHE A 44 -14.27 -8.66 18.74
CA PHE A 44 -13.91 -8.65 20.15
C PHE A 44 -15.01 -8.01 20.97
N SER A 45 -15.46 -8.66 22.04
CA SER A 45 -16.43 -8.08 22.97
C SER A 45 -15.91 -8.13 24.40
N SER A 46 -16.22 -7.10 25.18
CA SER A 46 -15.92 -7.08 26.61
C SER A 46 -17.10 -6.61 27.45
N PRO A 47 -17.46 -7.34 28.52
CA PRO A 47 -18.52 -6.89 29.43
C PRO A 47 -18.20 -5.58 30.16
N ALA A 48 -16.92 -5.33 30.46
CA ALA A 48 -16.49 -4.15 31.20
C ALA A 48 -16.08 -2.95 30.32
N GLY A 49 -15.85 -3.16 29.02
CA GLY A 49 -15.32 -2.11 28.13
C GLY A 49 -13.90 -1.64 28.50
N GLY A 50 -13.43 -0.56 27.88
CA GLY A 50 -12.15 0.10 28.17
C GLY A 50 -11.09 -0.03 27.08
N ALA A 51 -9.92 0.54 27.35
CA ALA A 51 -8.81 0.57 26.40
C ALA A 51 -8.20 -0.83 26.18
N PHE A 52 -7.77 -1.10 24.95
CA PHE A 52 -7.05 -2.30 24.57
C PHE A 52 -5.90 -1.98 23.62
N GLN A 53 -4.91 -2.88 23.60
CA GLN A 53 -3.84 -2.92 22.62
C GLN A 53 -3.88 -4.28 21.92
N LEU A 54 -3.82 -4.25 20.59
CA LEU A 54 -3.78 -5.43 19.75
C LEU A 54 -2.46 -5.43 18.99
N ASN A 55 -1.67 -6.48 19.18
CA ASN A 55 -0.47 -6.73 18.42
C ASN A 55 -0.72 -7.91 17.47
N LEU A 56 -0.58 -7.67 16.18
CA LEU A 56 -0.66 -8.67 15.13
C LEU A 56 0.74 -8.82 14.54
N THR A 57 1.32 -10.00 14.67
CA THR A 57 2.66 -10.31 14.16
C THR A 57 2.56 -11.28 12.99
N THR A 58 3.13 -10.89 11.87
CA THR A 58 3.39 -11.74 10.69
C THR A 58 4.89 -11.68 10.36
N PRO A 59 5.41 -12.60 9.52
CA PRO A 59 6.81 -12.52 9.08
C PRO A 59 7.13 -11.18 8.43
N GLY A 60 7.98 -10.38 9.07
CA GLY A 60 8.43 -9.07 8.59
C GLY A 60 7.54 -7.88 8.96
N TRP A 61 6.35 -8.10 9.56
CA TRP A 61 5.42 -7.04 9.96
C TRP A 61 4.84 -7.23 11.36
N VAL A 62 4.80 -6.14 12.11
CA VAL A 62 4.03 -6.02 13.37
C VAL A 62 3.04 -4.89 13.22
N ILE A 63 1.75 -5.17 13.37
CA ILE A 63 0.69 -4.17 13.41
C ILE A 63 0.29 -3.98 14.87
N ARG A 64 0.44 -2.76 15.37
CA ARG A 64 0.04 -2.35 16.72
C ARG A 64 -1.19 -1.47 16.60
N TYR A 65 -2.32 -1.96 17.09
CA TYR A 65 -3.57 -1.22 17.11
C TYR A 65 -3.92 -0.86 18.56
N SER A 66 -4.18 0.41 18.83
CA SER A 66 -4.70 0.87 20.13
C SER A 66 -6.12 1.39 19.96
N GLY A 67 -7.02 1.02 20.86
CA GLY A 67 -8.42 1.45 20.77
C GLY A 67 -9.17 1.32 22.08
N VAL A 68 -10.46 1.63 22.04
CA VAL A 68 -11.39 1.48 23.16
C VAL A 68 -12.53 0.57 22.72
N VAL A 69 -12.88 -0.40 23.55
CA VAL A 69 -14.10 -1.21 23.38
C VAL A 69 -15.16 -0.72 24.36
N GLU A 70 -16.39 -0.58 23.90
CA GLU A 70 -17.50 -0.22 24.77
C GLU A 70 -18.01 -1.45 25.55
N ALA A 71 -18.54 -1.22 26.75
CA ALA A 71 -19.04 -2.30 27.60
C ALA A 71 -20.24 -3.01 26.95
N ASN A 72 -20.14 -4.32 26.79
CA ASN A 72 -21.13 -5.19 26.13
C ASN A 72 -21.37 -4.90 24.63
N ILE A 73 -20.59 -3.99 24.05
CA ILE A 73 -20.66 -3.67 22.62
C ILE A 73 -19.41 -4.28 21.97
N GLY A 74 -19.64 -5.16 21.00
CA GLY A 74 -18.55 -5.76 20.23
C GLY A 74 -17.84 -4.71 19.37
N THR A 75 -16.53 -4.84 19.24
CA THR A 75 -15.72 -4.12 18.25
C THR A 75 -15.42 -5.07 17.09
N ASP A 76 -15.60 -4.57 15.88
CA ASP A 76 -15.31 -5.29 14.63
C ASP A 76 -14.20 -4.56 13.86
N LEU A 77 -13.04 -5.20 13.75
CA LEU A 77 -11.86 -4.66 13.10
C LEU A 77 -11.48 -5.55 11.90
N SER A 78 -11.25 -4.92 10.76
CA SER A 78 -10.60 -5.57 9.62
C SER A 78 -9.18 -5.04 9.50
N LEU A 79 -8.19 -5.93 9.54
CA LEU A 79 -6.78 -5.59 9.47
C LEU A 79 -6.09 -6.28 8.30
N PRO A 80 -5.34 -5.55 7.47
CA PRO A 80 -4.54 -6.13 6.40
C PRO A 80 -3.34 -6.88 6.97
N ILE A 81 -2.91 -7.96 6.32
CA ILE A 81 -1.80 -8.81 6.74
C ILE A 81 -0.96 -9.31 5.55
N TYR A 82 0.31 -9.67 5.80
CA TYR A 82 1.18 -10.37 4.84
C TYR A 82 1.54 -11.76 5.37
N PRO A 83 0.65 -12.76 5.20
CA PRO A 83 0.95 -14.12 5.60
C PRO A 83 2.11 -14.71 4.79
N ALA A 84 2.90 -15.59 5.40
CA ALA A 84 3.96 -16.33 4.72
C ALA A 84 3.74 -17.85 4.85
N PRO A 85 4.16 -18.65 3.85
CA PRO A 85 4.00 -20.10 3.89
C PRO A 85 4.55 -20.75 5.16
N GLY A 86 3.72 -21.55 5.84
CA GLY A 86 4.11 -22.30 7.03
C GLY A 86 4.40 -21.45 8.27
N GLN A 87 4.20 -20.13 8.21
CA GLN A 87 4.44 -19.22 9.32
C GLN A 87 3.10 -18.74 9.88
N PRO A 88 2.83 -18.95 11.19
CA PRO A 88 1.57 -18.55 11.77
C PRO A 88 1.48 -17.03 11.92
N VAL A 89 0.27 -16.50 11.80
CA VAL A 89 -0.08 -15.14 12.22
C VAL A 89 -0.40 -15.18 13.72
N GLN A 90 0.35 -14.41 14.51
CA GLN A 90 0.16 -14.33 15.95
C GLN A 90 -0.63 -13.07 16.29
N ILE A 91 -1.67 -13.25 17.09
CA ILE A 91 -2.58 -12.18 17.50
C ILE A 91 -2.56 -12.14 19.02
N GLN A 92 -2.20 -10.99 19.58
CA GLN A 92 -2.19 -10.76 21.01
C GLN A 92 -3.02 -9.53 21.35
N LEU A 93 -4.09 -9.72 22.10
CA LEU A 93 -4.91 -8.66 22.66
C LEU A 93 -4.55 -8.46 24.14
N GLN A 94 -4.17 -7.25 24.51
CA GLN A 94 -3.79 -6.87 25.87
C GLN A 94 -4.70 -5.78 26.40
N ARG A 95 -5.08 -5.91 27.67
CA ARG A 95 -5.89 -4.92 28.41
C ARG A 95 -5.31 -4.71 29.80
N ALA A 96 -5.55 -3.53 30.36
CA ALA A 96 -5.13 -3.22 31.72
C ALA A 96 -5.82 -4.16 32.72
N GLY A 97 -5.05 -4.79 33.61
CA GLY A 97 -5.57 -5.66 34.66
C GLY A 97 -6.09 -7.03 34.19
N GLN A 98 -5.90 -7.41 32.93
CA GLN A 98 -6.31 -8.72 32.40
C GLN A 98 -5.12 -9.46 31.77
N PRO A 99 -5.10 -10.81 31.83
CA PRO A 99 -4.11 -11.57 31.08
C PRO A 99 -4.29 -11.35 29.57
N PRO A 100 -3.20 -11.35 28.78
CA PRO A 100 -3.30 -11.18 27.34
C PRO A 100 -4.01 -12.37 26.70
N LEU A 101 -4.99 -12.11 25.84
CA LEU A 101 -5.57 -13.13 24.97
C LEU A 101 -4.65 -13.35 23.78
N ARG A 102 -4.38 -14.62 23.46
CA ARG A 102 -3.51 -14.99 22.35
C ARG A 102 -4.24 -15.93 21.41
N GLN A 103 -4.13 -15.66 20.12
CA GLN A 103 -4.58 -16.56 19.06
C GLN A 103 -3.50 -16.70 18.00
N THR A 104 -3.49 -17.87 17.38
CA THR A 104 -2.55 -18.24 16.34
C THR A 104 -3.36 -18.73 15.15
N LEU A 105 -3.19 -18.10 14.00
CA LEU A 105 -3.83 -18.52 12.77
C LEU A 105 -2.80 -19.10 11.80
N VAL A 106 -3.18 -20.20 11.17
CA VAL A 106 -2.41 -20.80 10.07
C VAL A 106 -3.22 -20.63 8.80
N PHE A 107 -2.56 -20.13 7.76
CA PHE A 107 -3.18 -19.86 6.48
C PHE A 107 -2.81 -20.93 5.45
N ASN A 108 -3.71 -21.17 4.50
CA ASN A 108 -3.54 -22.09 3.40
C ASN A 108 -2.91 -21.35 2.22
N HIS A 109 -1.63 -21.60 1.95
CA HIS A 109 -0.94 -20.95 0.85
C HIS A 109 -1.35 -21.57 -0.49
N ARG A 110 -1.45 -20.73 -1.52
CA ARG A 110 -1.64 -21.12 -2.92
C ARG A 110 -0.47 -20.58 -3.74
N ALA A 111 0.02 -21.38 -4.68
CA ALA A 111 1.09 -20.96 -5.59
C ALA A 111 0.59 -19.96 -6.64
N GLU A 112 -0.69 -20.09 -7.04
CA GLU A 112 -1.31 -19.26 -8.06
C GLU A 112 -2.26 -18.22 -7.45
N PRO A 113 -2.44 -17.07 -8.10
CA PRO A 113 -3.48 -16.10 -7.76
C PRO A 113 -4.87 -16.72 -7.63
N LEU A 114 -5.63 -16.28 -6.62
CA LEU A 114 -6.95 -16.84 -6.33
C LEU A 114 -7.98 -16.33 -7.35
N GLN A 115 -8.73 -17.26 -7.93
CA GLN A 115 -9.98 -16.94 -8.61
C GLN A 115 -11.10 -17.14 -7.61
N ALA A 116 -11.62 -16.05 -7.06
CA ALA A 116 -12.63 -16.11 -6.00
C ALA A 116 -14.04 -16.19 -6.60
N TRP A 117 -14.88 -17.06 -6.04
CA TRP A 117 -16.27 -17.19 -6.42
C TRP A 117 -17.16 -17.02 -5.19
N VAL A 118 -18.03 -16.02 -5.21
CA VAL A 118 -18.99 -15.78 -4.14
C VAL A 118 -20.18 -16.71 -4.31
N VAL A 119 -20.33 -17.64 -3.39
CA VAL A 119 -21.37 -18.68 -3.42
C VAL A 119 -22.59 -18.22 -2.62
N PRO A 120 -23.79 -18.15 -3.22
CA PRO A 120 -25.03 -17.98 -2.47
C PRO A 120 -25.22 -19.09 -1.40
N PRO A 121 -25.80 -18.77 -0.23
CA PRO A 121 -26.06 -19.78 0.80
C PRO A 121 -26.82 -21.00 0.24
N GLY A 122 -26.31 -22.21 0.47
CA GLY A 122 -26.95 -23.45 0.03
C GLY A 122 -26.74 -23.82 -1.45
N SER A 123 -25.92 -23.07 -2.19
CA SER A 123 -25.51 -23.43 -3.55
C SER A 123 -24.11 -24.05 -3.58
N SER A 124 -23.83 -24.84 -4.62
CA SER A 124 -22.50 -25.40 -4.90
C SER A 124 -21.85 -24.62 -6.03
N PRO A 125 -20.52 -24.45 -6.02
CA PRO A 125 -19.82 -23.86 -7.15
C PRO A 125 -20.06 -24.71 -8.42
N PRO A 126 -20.18 -24.09 -9.60
CA PRO A 126 -20.35 -24.83 -10.84
C PRO A 126 -19.16 -25.77 -11.09
N SER A 127 -19.40 -26.94 -11.70
CA SER A 127 -18.36 -27.97 -11.98
C SER A 127 -17.19 -27.46 -12.83
N ALA A 128 -17.39 -26.37 -13.59
CA ALA A 128 -16.36 -25.68 -14.36
C ALA A 128 -15.39 -24.82 -13.52
N ALA A 129 -15.64 -24.67 -12.22
CA ALA A 129 -14.85 -23.85 -11.29
C ALA A 129 -13.60 -24.56 -10.72
N ARG A 130 -12.99 -25.51 -11.44
CA ARG A 130 -11.76 -26.17 -10.98
C ARG A 130 -10.64 -25.13 -10.82
N GLY A 131 -10.15 -24.94 -9.60
CA GLY A 131 -9.12 -23.94 -9.27
C GLY A 131 -9.66 -22.66 -8.64
N GLN A 132 -10.98 -22.48 -8.57
CA GLN A 132 -11.60 -21.36 -7.87
C GLN A 132 -11.73 -21.62 -6.37
N VAL A 133 -11.72 -20.55 -5.58
CA VAL A 133 -11.95 -20.59 -4.14
C VAL A 133 -13.39 -20.14 -3.87
N PRO A 134 -14.31 -21.06 -3.51
CA PRO A 134 -15.66 -20.69 -3.12
C PRO A 134 -15.63 -19.97 -1.77
N VAL A 135 -16.30 -18.82 -1.69
CA VAL A 135 -16.37 -18.01 -0.47
C VAL A 135 -17.77 -17.48 -0.25
N SER A 136 -18.16 -17.30 1.02
CA SER A 136 -19.39 -16.59 1.34
C SER A 136 -19.19 -15.08 1.26
N VAL A 137 -20.28 -14.33 1.03
CA VAL A 137 -20.25 -12.86 0.95
C VAL A 137 -19.66 -12.20 2.21
N GLY A 138 -19.89 -12.79 3.39
CA GLY A 138 -19.35 -12.28 4.65
C GLY A 138 -17.83 -12.42 4.80
N MET A 139 -17.19 -13.24 3.97
CA MET A 139 -15.73 -13.46 3.92
C MET A 139 -15.02 -12.54 2.93
N LEU A 140 -15.77 -11.71 2.18
CA LEU A 140 -15.19 -10.69 1.33
C LEU A 140 -14.50 -9.61 2.19
N PRO A 141 -13.30 -9.17 1.81
CA PRO A 141 -12.57 -8.16 2.56
C PRO A 141 -13.31 -6.83 2.70
N ARG A 142 -13.05 -6.15 3.82
CA ARG A 142 -13.47 -4.77 4.11
C ARG A 142 -12.35 -3.75 3.88
N THR A 143 -11.18 -4.21 3.47
CA THR A 143 -10.01 -3.41 3.10
C THR A 143 -9.56 -3.79 1.69
N SER A 144 -9.06 -2.81 0.94
CA SER A 144 -8.56 -3.03 -0.42
C SER A 144 -7.38 -4.01 -0.45
N GLU A 145 -6.52 -4.01 0.57
CA GLU A 145 -5.40 -4.94 0.68
C GLU A 145 -5.85 -6.40 0.81
N GLY A 146 -7.02 -6.66 1.38
CA GLY A 146 -7.55 -8.02 1.48
C GLY A 146 -7.70 -8.69 0.12
N TYR A 147 -7.87 -7.92 -0.95
CA TYR A 147 -7.94 -8.44 -2.33
C TYR A 147 -6.56 -8.68 -2.98
N GLY A 148 -5.45 -8.50 -2.26
CA GLY A 148 -4.10 -8.54 -2.84
C GLY A 148 -3.73 -9.84 -3.56
N GLY A 149 -4.27 -10.97 -3.11
CA GLY A 149 -4.08 -12.30 -3.71
C GLY A 149 -5.08 -12.68 -4.81
N ILE A 150 -6.03 -11.80 -5.15
CA ILE A 150 -7.13 -12.11 -6.09
C ILE A 150 -6.73 -11.78 -7.53
N ALA A 151 -6.87 -12.76 -8.41
CA ALA A 151 -6.76 -12.60 -9.86
C ALA A 151 -8.09 -12.18 -10.51
N SER A 152 -9.20 -12.76 -10.06
CA SER A 152 -10.54 -12.42 -10.50
C SER A 152 -11.56 -12.70 -9.40
N LEU A 153 -12.62 -11.91 -9.37
CA LEU A 153 -13.76 -12.08 -8.47
C LEU A 153 -15.01 -12.35 -9.29
N SER A 154 -15.72 -13.43 -8.97
CA SER A 154 -17.03 -13.71 -9.53
C SER A 154 -18.08 -13.55 -8.44
N ILE A 155 -19.07 -12.68 -8.66
CA ILE A 155 -20.10 -12.38 -7.67
C ILE A 155 -21.49 -12.30 -8.32
N PRO A 156 -22.50 -13.02 -7.80
CA PRO A 156 -23.88 -12.84 -8.22
C PRO A 156 -24.41 -11.47 -7.83
N SER A 157 -25.25 -10.88 -8.70
CA SER A 157 -25.93 -9.60 -8.42
C SER A 157 -26.69 -9.61 -7.09
N SER A 158 -27.29 -10.75 -6.72
CA SER A 158 -28.01 -10.95 -5.45
C SER A 158 -27.12 -10.92 -4.20
N GLN A 159 -25.80 -11.11 -4.35
CA GLN A 159 -24.83 -11.03 -3.26
C GLN A 159 -24.22 -9.63 -3.14
N LEU A 160 -24.16 -8.86 -4.23
CA LEU A 160 -23.69 -7.47 -4.19
C LEU A 160 -24.53 -6.60 -3.25
N SER A 161 -25.85 -6.79 -3.22
CA SER A 161 -26.75 -6.05 -2.34
C SER A 161 -26.62 -6.43 -0.86
N GLN A 162 -25.87 -7.48 -0.53
CA GLN A 162 -25.63 -7.93 0.85
C GLN A 162 -24.31 -7.42 1.41
N LEU A 163 -23.50 -6.74 0.60
CA LEU A 163 -22.24 -6.15 1.04
C LEU A 163 -22.50 -5.00 2.02
N ASP A 164 -21.78 -5.00 3.13
CA ASP A 164 -21.75 -3.83 4.01
C ASP A 164 -20.98 -2.67 3.34
N SER A 165 -21.11 -1.46 3.90
CA SER A 165 -20.48 -0.26 3.30
C SER A 165 -18.96 -0.38 3.19
N ARG A 166 -18.28 -1.02 4.15
CA ARG A 166 -16.82 -1.20 4.09
C ARG A 166 -16.42 -2.22 3.03
N GLN A 167 -17.22 -3.28 2.83
CA GLN A 167 -17.02 -4.23 1.75
C GLN A 167 -17.24 -3.59 0.37
N LEU A 168 -18.26 -2.72 0.25
CA LEU A 168 -18.50 -1.95 -0.98
C LEU A 168 -17.34 -0.99 -1.28
N ASP A 169 -16.87 -0.24 -0.29
CA ASP A 169 -15.72 0.66 -0.45
C ASP A 169 -14.45 -0.10 -0.86
N ALA A 170 -14.19 -1.26 -0.24
CA ALA A 170 -13.05 -2.10 -0.59
C ALA A 170 -13.18 -2.71 -1.99
N LEU A 171 -14.41 -3.03 -2.42
CA LEU A 171 -14.70 -3.48 -3.77
C LEU A 171 -14.52 -2.34 -4.78
N ASP A 172 -14.99 -1.12 -4.51
CA ASP A 172 -14.77 0.07 -5.33
C ASP A 172 -13.27 0.32 -5.56
N ASP A 173 -12.46 0.23 -4.49
CA ASP A 173 -11.00 0.33 -4.57
C ASP A 173 -10.38 -0.80 -5.40
N TYR A 174 -10.88 -2.04 -5.27
CA TYR A 174 -10.45 -3.18 -6.10
C TYR A 174 -10.72 -2.93 -7.59
N LEU A 175 -11.91 -2.44 -7.93
CA LEU A 175 -12.32 -2.17 -9.32
C LEU A 175 -11.58 -0.96 -9.91
N SER A 176 -11.37 0.10 -9.12
CA SER A 176 -10.49 1.22 -9.46
C SER A 176 -9.05 0.77 -9.78
N GLY A 177 -8.63 -0.37 -9.23
CA GLY A 177 -7.34 -1.01 -9.50
C GLY A 177 -7.25 -1.75 -10.84
N CYS A 178 -8.28 -1.63 -11.69
CA CYS A 178 -8.44 -2.34 -12.97
C CYS A 178 -8.48 -3.87 -12.79
N LYS A 179 -9.05 -4.35 -11.69
CA LYS A 179 -9.08 -5.77 -11.38
C LYS A 179 -10.31 -6.46 -11.98
N PRO A 180 -10.18 -7.70 -12.48
CA PRO A 180 -11.29 -8.44 -13.08
C PRO A 180 -12.46 -8.71 -12.12
N LEU A 181 -13.67 -8.39 -12.59
CA LEU A 181 -14.94 -8.72 -11.94
C LEU A 181 -15.88 -9.38 -12.94
N HIS A 182 -16.39 -10.55 -12.56
CA HIS A 182 -17.44 -11.26 -13.29
C HIS A 182 -18.75 -11.14 -12.52
N LEU A 183 -19.74 -10.55 -13.17
CA LEU A 183 -21.08 -10.40 -12.61
C LEU A 183 -21.97 -11.52 -13.14
N ILE A 184 -22.57 -12.26 -12.22
CA ILE A 184 -23.44 -13.39 -12.52
C ILE A 184 -24.90 -12.95 -12.32
N ASP A 185 -25.77 -13.35 -13.24
CA ASP A 185 -27.21 -13.07 -13.21
C ASP A 185 -27.51 -11.56 -13.00
N THR A 186 -26.84 -10.70 -13.76
CA THR A 186 -26.98 -9.24 -13.68
C THR A 186 -27.59 -8.65 -14.95
N THR A 187 -28.13 -7.43 -14.85
CA THR A 187 -28.58 -6.63 -16.00
C THR A 187 -27.44 -5.77 -16.56
N GLN A 188 -27.57 -5.36 -17.83
CA GLN A 188 -26.60 -4.46 -18.48
C GLN A 188 -26.51 -3.10 -17.76
N GLU A 189 -27.63 -2.57 -17.28
CA GLU A 189 -27.67 -1.30 -16.54
C GLU A 189 -26.76 -1.31 -15.30
N VAL A 190 -26.81 -2.38 -14.50
CA VAL A 190 -25.94 -2.52 -13.32
C VAL A 190 -24.47 -2.61 -13.72
N VAL A 191 -24.19 -3.25 -14.86
CA VAL A 191 -22.83 -3.35 -15.39
C VAL A 191 -22.31 -2.00 -15.85
N ASP A 192 -23.13 -1.20 -16.52
CA ASP A 192 -22.74 0.13 -16.97
C ASP A 192 -22.47 1.04 -15.77
N ILE A 193 -23.26 0.94 -14.70
CA ILE A 193 -23.00 1.62 -13.43
C ILE A 193 -21.65 1.16 -12.86
N ILE A 194 -21.41 -0.14 -12.72
CA ILE A 194 -20.15 -0.66 -12.15
C ILE A 194 -18.95 -0.26 -13.02
N LYS A 195 -19.08 -0.29 -14.35
CA LYS A 195 -18.04 0.15 -15.28
C LYS A 195 -17.71 1.63 -15.11
N SER A 196 -18.69 2.48 -14.81
CA SER A 196 -18.47 3.92 -14.57
C SER A 196 -17.66 4.21 -13.30
N HIS A 197 -17.60 3.26 -12.36
CA HIS A 197 -16.81 3.34 -11.13
C HIS A 197 -15.48 2.57 -11.22
N ALA A 198 -15.36 1.61 -12.15
CA ALA A 198 -14.17 0.81 -12.34
C ALA A 198 -13.06 1.60 -13.07
N GLY A 199 -11.80 1.34 -12.70
CA GLY A 199 -10.66 1.89 -13.41
C GLY A 199 -10.43 1.18 -14.74
N CYS A 200 -9.61 1.79 -15.61
CA CYS A 200 -9.32 1.29 -16.95
C CYS A 200 -10.57 1.19 -17.83
N GLY A 201 -11.44 2.21 -17.77
CA GLY A 201 -12.64 2.30 -18.60
C GLY A 201 -13.62 1.13 -18.41
N GLY A 202 -13.58 0.44 -17.27
CA GLY A 202 -14.43 -0.72 -16.99
C GLY A 202 -14.19 -1.96 -17.88
N ARG A 203 -13.06 -2.04 -18.60
CA ARG A 203 -12.77 -3.14 -19.55
C ARG A 203 -12.65 -4.52 -18.90
N HIS A 204 -12.45 -4.58 -17.59
CA HIS A 204 -12.28 -5.82 -16.84
C HIS A 204 -13.58 -6.25 -16.12
N ILE A 205 -14.72 -5.64 -16.47
CA ILE A 205 -16.05 -5.99 -15.96
C ILE A 205 -16.83 -6.74 -17.04
N GLU A 206 -17.20 -7.99 -16.76
CA GLU A 206 -17.89 -8.88 -17.71
C GLU A 206 -19.20 -9.45 -17.14
N ILE A 207 -20.19 -9.67 -18.01
CA ILE A 207 -21.43 -10.41 -17.72
C ILE A 207 -21.28 -11.82 -18.29
N SER A 208 -21.48 -12.84 -17.45
CA SER A 208 -21.70 -14.26 -17.78
C SER A 208 -21.03 -14.87 -19.03
N GLY A 209 -20.02 -15.71 -18.77
CA GLY A 209 -19.48 -16.82 -19.56
C GLY A 209 -18.53 -17.64 -18.66
N PRO A 210 -18.16 -18.91 -18.96
CA PRO A 210 -17.12 -19.60 -18.19
C PRO A 210 -15.88 -18.73 -18.22
N VAL A 211 -15.23 -18.49 -17.06
CA VAL A 211 -14.11 -17.54 -16.84
C VAL A 211 -13.20 -17.53 -18.07
N ALA A 212 -13.52 -16.66 -19.02
CA ALA A 212 -12.61 -16.37 -20.11
C ALA A 212 -11.49 -15.61 -19.42
N SER A 213 -10.26 -15.86 -19.85
CA SER A 213 -9.10 -15.16 -19.31
C SER A 213 -9.26 -13.66 -19.61
N VAL A 214 -9.90 -12.92 -18.70
CA VAL A 214 -9.92 -11.46 -18.72
C VAL A 214 -8.46 -11.05 -18.77
N GLY A 215 -8.08 -10.34 -19.84
CA GLY A 215 -6.70 -9.92 -20.01
C GLY A 215 -6.26 -9.20 -18.74
N GLN A 216 -5.18 -9.66 -18.10
CA GLN A 216 -4.71 -8.97 -16.91
C GLN A 216 -4.19 -7.58 -17.30
N PRO A 217 -4.49 -6.56 -16.49
CA PRO A 217 -3.98 -5.24 -16.76
C PRO A 217 -2.44 -5.29 -16.68
N LYS A 218 -1.76 -4.58 -17.58
CA LYS A 218 -0.30 -4.52 -17.58
C LYS A 218 0.20 -4.09 -16.19
N PRO A 219 1.17 -4.78 -15.58
CA PRO A 219 1.63 -4.45 -14.23
C PRO A 219 2.20 -3.04 -14.19
N LEU A 220 2.05 -2.37 -13.04
CA LEU A 220 2.73 -1.11 -12.77
C LEU A 220 4.26 -1.34 -12.65
N PRO A 221 5.09 -0.33 -12.87
CA PRO A 221 6.54 -0.42 -12.66
C PRO A 221 6.90 -0.96 -11.28
N GLY A 222 7.83 -1.90 -11.20
CA GLY A 222 8.35 -2.39 -9.92
C GLY A 222 9.38 -1.44 -9.31
N ALA A 223 9.80 -1.74 -8.08
CA ALA A 223 10.81 -0.96 -7.36
C ALA A 223 12.10 -0.71 -8.16
N SER A 224 12.62 -1.72 -8.87
CA SER A 224 13.85 -1.59 -9.67
C SER A 224 13.74 -0.64 -10.86
N ILE A 225 12.53 -0.42 -11.37
CA ILE A 225 12.26 0.54 -12.44
C ILE A 225 12.11 1.94 -11.84
N LEU A 226 11.32 2.07 -10.77
CA LEU A 226 11.13 3.34 -10.08
C LEU A 226 12.44 3.89 -9.51
N ASP A 227 13.33 3.03 -9.04
CA ASP A 227 14.66 3.40 -8.57
C ASP A 227 15.51 4.07 -9.66
N ARG A 228 15.35 3.65 -10.92
CA ARG A 228 16.04 4.30 -12.06
C ARG A 228 15.47 5.67 -12.42
N LEU A 229 14.25 5.96 -11.98
CA LEU A 229 13.62 7.26 -12.14
C LEU A 229 14.01 8.21 -11.01
N LEU A 230 14.56 7.71 -9.90
CA LEU A 230 15.13 8.61 -8.90
C LEU A 230 16.29 9.38 -9.55
N PRO A 231 16.37 10.69 -9.33
CA PRO A 231 17.52 11.45 -9.76
C PRO A 231 18.74 10.79 -9.12
N ALA A 232 19.80 10.62 -9.91
CA ALA A 232 21.04 10.02 -9.43
C ALA A 232 21.40 10.67 -8.10
N THR A 233 21.27 9.89 -7.03
CA THR A 233 21.69 10.30 -5.71
C THR A 233 23.15 10.68 -5.89
N ASP A 234 23.51 11.93 -5.61
CA ASP A 234 24.91 12.27 -5.39
C ASP A 234 25.26 11.45 -4.15
N GLN A 235 25.69 10.19 -4.37
CA GLN A 235 25.93 9.19 -3.33
C GLN A 235 27.14 9.70 -2.57
N SER A 236 26.86 10.62 -1.65
CA SER A 236 27.84 11.29 -0.82
C SER A 236 28.43 10.29 0.15
N TYR A 237 27.70 9.26 0.57
CA TYR A 237 28.18 8.25 1.52
C TYR A 237 29.44 7.50 1.09
N PRO A 238 29.54 6.85 -0.09
CA PRO A 238 30.79 6.19 -0.49
C PRO A 238 31.94 7.20 -0.64
N ARG A 239 31.68 8.40 -1.16
CA ARG A 239 32.70 9.46 -1.27
C ARG A 239 33.16 9.95 0.11
N LEU A 240 32.24 10.20 1.04
CA LEU A 240 32.48 10.61 2.42
C LEU A 240 33.18 9.51 3.21
N ALA A 241 32.81 8.25 3.01
CA ALA A 241 33.48 7.11 3.60
C ALA A 241 34.93 7.01 3.09
N ILE A 242 35.15 7.11 1.77
CA ILE A 242 36.50 7.14 1.19
C ILE A 242 37.31 8.31 1.76
N LEU A 243 36.76 9.52 1.76
CA LEU A 243 37.40 10.72 2.34
C LEU A 243 37.73 10.53 3.83
N TYR A 244 36.83 9.92 4.59
CA TYR A 244 37.03 9.62 6.00
C TYR A 244 38.16 8.61 6.21
N PHE A 245 38.18 7.49 5.48
CA PHE A 245 39.24 6.48 5.60
C PHE A 245 40.59 7.00 5.14
N VAL A 246 40.63 7.74 4.03
CA VAL A 246 41.86 8.38 3.54
C VAL A 246 42.34 9.42 4.55
N GLY A 247 41.46 10.29 5.05
CA GLY A 247 41.79 11.29 6.07
C GLY A 247 42.29 10.66 7.36
N TYR A 248 41.65 9.59 7.82
CA TYR A 248 42.08 8.81 8.98
C TYR A 248 43.48 8.21 8.78
N ALA A 249 43.74 7.58 7.63
CA ALA A 249 45.04 7.00 7.32
C ALA A 249 46.14 8.08 7.28
N VAL A 250 45.86 9.25 6.70
CA VAL A 250 46.79 10.39 6.66
C VAL A 250 47.06 10.91 8.07
N ILE A 251 46.04 11.13 8.90
CA ILE A 251 46.21 11.60 10.29
C ILE A 251 47.00 10.59 11.12
N LEU A 252 46.71 9.29 10.97
CA LEU A 252 47.42 8.22 11.65
C LEU A 252 48.90 8.18 11.24
N LEU A 253 49.18 8.27 9.93
CA LEU A 253 50.54 8.32 9.38
C LEU A 253 51.31 9.53 9.91
N PHE A 254 50.72 10.72 9.88
CA PHE A 254 51.33 11.92 10.45
C PHE A 254 51.55 11.80 11.96
N GLY A 255 50.59 11.23 12.70
CA GLY A 255 50.73 10.96 14.12
C GLY A 255 51.92 10.03 14.43
N LEU A 256 52.08 8.96 13.63
CA LEU A 256 53.22 8.03 13.71
C LEU A 256 54.55 8.71 13.41
N LEU A 257 54.60 9.58 12.40
CA LEU A 257 55.82 10.26 11.96
C LEU A 257 56.26 11.40 12.87
N LEU A 258 55.31 12.14 13.47
CA LEU A 258 55.60 13.39 14.21
C LEU A 258 55.62 13.23 15.72
N SER A 259 54.86 12.26 16.26
CA SER A 259 54.60 12.16 17.69
C SER A 259 54.77 10.72 18.13
N GLY A 260 56.00 10.32 18.49
CA GLY A 260 56.28 9.03 19.13
C GLY A 260 55.58 8.81 20.49
N ARG A 261 54.64 9.69 20.88
CA ARG A 261 53.86 9.61 22.11
C ARG A 261 52.63 8.71 21.92
N ALA A 262 52.60 7.61 22.66
CA ALA A 262 51.50 6.64 22.64
C ALA A 262 50.11 7.25 22.87
N LEU A 263 50.01 8.29 23.72
CA LEU A 263 48.75 8.99 23.99
C LEU A 263 48.13 9.64 22.73
N VAL A 264 48.94 10.20 21.84
CA VAL A 264 48.45 10.82 20.60
C VAL A 264 47.92 9.75 19.66
N LEU A 265 48.66 8.65 19.49
CA LEU A 265 48.26 7.53 18.66
C LEU A 265 46.96 6.86 19.16
N LEU A 266 46.74 6.82 20.47
CA LEU A 266 45.50 6.31 21.07
C LEU A 266 44.32 7.28 20.92
N SER A 267 44.57 8.60 20.86
CA SER A 267 43.51 9.60 20.72
C SER A 267 42.88 9.63 19.32
N ILE A 268 43.66 9.30 18.29
CA ILE A 268 43.21 9.31 16.88
C ILE A 268 42.01 8.37 16.63
N PRO A 269 42.04 7.06 16.99
CA PRO A 269 40.89 6.18 16.78
C PRO A 269 39.67 6.60 17.61
N VAL A 270 39.86 7.21 18.78
CA VAL A 270 38.77 7.75 19.60
C VAL A 270 38.11 8.93 18.89
N ALA A 271 38.90 9.91 18.43
CA ALA A 271 38.39 11.08 17.71
C ALA A 271 37.71 10.67 16.39
N ALA A 272 38.28 9.73 15.65
CA ALA A 272 37.72 9.20 14.42
C ALA A 272 36.36 8.52 14.67
N SER A 273 36.27 7.70 15.72
CA SER A 273 35.02 7.04 16.13
C SER A 273 33.92 8.05 16.50
N LEU A 274 34.30 9.19 17.12
CA LEU A 274 33.36 10.28 17.42
C LEU A 274 32.96 11.10 16.19
N ALA A 275 33.83 11.18 15.17
CA ALA A 275 33.55 11.91 13.93
C ALA A 275 32.58 11.17 13.00
N LEU A 276 32.56 9.83 13.00
CA LEU A 276 31.66 9.01 12.17
C LEU A 276 30.17 9.39 12.30
N PRO A 277 29.56 9.47 13.50
CA PRO A 277 28.15 9.85 13.64
C PRO A 277 27.90 11.30 13.19
N ALA A 278 28.85 12.21 13.37
CA ALA A 278 28.72 13.58 12.89
C ALA A 278 28.74 13.65 11.36
N LEU A 279 29.63 12.89 10.71
CA LEU A 279 29.67 12.77 9.24
C LEU A 279 28.40 12.11 8.69
N ALA A 280 27.90 11.07 9.35
CA ALA A 280 26.66 10.42 8.96
C ALA A 280 25.48 11.40 9.05
N TYR A 281 25.41 12.21 10.12
CA TYR A 281 24.39 13.25 10.29
C TYR A 281 24.46 14.34 9.22
N LEU A 282 25.66 14.81 8.87
CA LEU A 282 25.86 15.79 7.81
C LEU A 282 25.56 15.23 6.40
N GLY A 283 25.71 13.92 6.22
CA GLY A 283 25.36 13.22 4.98
C GLY A 283 23.88 12.86 4.86
N ALA A 284 23.07 13.09 5.91
CA ALA A 284 21.66 12.71 5.94
C ALA A 284 20.87 13.41 4.83
N THR A 285 20.26 12.60 3.96
CA THR A 285 19.37 13.04 2.89
C THR A 285 17.92 12.93 3.37
N PRO A 286 17.04 13.88 3.00
CA PRO A 286 15.62 13.71 3.28
C PRO A 286 15.09 12.46 2.58
N PRO A 287 14.04 11.80 3.11
CA PRO A 287 13.38 10.70 2.43
C PRO A 287 13.00 11.09 1.01
N ARG A 288 13.00 10.12 0.09
CA ARG A 288 12.68 10.36 -1.32
C ARG A 288 11.53 9.48 -1.74
N LEU A 289 10.57 10.07 -2.42
CA LEU A 289 9.40 9.39 -2.93
C LEU A 289 9.35 9.56 -4.45
N VAL A 290 9.43 8.44 -5.17
CA VAL A 290 9.12 8.40 -6.59
C VAL A 290 7.79 7.71 -6.80
N THR A 291 6.92 8.32 -7.59
CA THR A 291 5.56 7.83 -7.83
C THR A 291 5.27 7.65 -9.30
N TRP A 292 4.56 6.58 -9.64
CA TRP A 292 4.06 6.31 -10.98
C TRP A 292 2.57 5.98 -10.89
N MET A 293 1.75 6.74 -11.59
CA MET A 293 0.30 6.58 -11.65
C MET A 293 -0.13 6.27 -13.08
N GLU A 294 -1.14 5.41 -13.23
CA GLU A 294 -1.79 5.14 -14.51
C GLU A 294 -3.31 5.27 -14.37
N THR A 295 -3.93 5.93 -15.33
CA THR A 295 -5.38 6.12 -15.45
C THR A 295 -5.81 6.04 -16.93
N GLU A 296 -7.10 5.95 -17.20
CA GLU A 296 -7.67 6.13 -18.54
C GLU A 296 -8.43 7.45 -18.63
N ALA A 297 -8.50 8.04 -19.82
CA ALA A 297 -9.16 9.32 -20.03
C ALA A 297 -10.62 9.25 -19.56
N GLY A 298 -10.99 10.14 -18.63
CA GLY A 298 -12.33 10.17 -18.03
C GLY A 298 -12.47 9.43 -16.69
N ASP A 299 -11.54 8.54 -16.32
CA ASP A 299 -11.56 7.87 -15.01
C ASP A 299 -11.31 8.87 -13.87
N SER A 300 -12.06 8.74 -12.78
CA SER A 300 -11.88 9.53 -11.54
C SER A 300 -10.82 8.96 -10.58
N SER A 301 -10.15 7.88 -10.97
CA SER A 301 -9.12 7.22 -10.16
C SER A 301 -7.89 6.84 -11.00
N ALA A 302 -6.73 6.80 -10.36
CA ALA A 302 -5.54 6.13 -10.89
C ALA A 302 -5.13 5.00 -9.97
N ARG A 303 -4.60 3.95 -10.57
CA ARG A 303 -3.73 3.02 -9.88
C ARG A 303 -2.33 3.62 -9.79
N TYR A 304 -1.65 3.40 -8.67
CA TYR A 304 -0.32 3.93 -8.44
C TYR A 304 0.61 2.89 -7.85
N THR A 305 1.90 3.15 -8.06
CA THR A 305 2.99 2.56 -7.30
C THR A 305 3.93 3.68 -6.87
N ALA A 306 4.47 3.57 -5.66
CA ALA A 306 5.36 4.57 -5.11
C ALA A 306 6.52 3.89 -4.39
N LEU A 307 7.74 4.30 -4.70
CA LEU A 307 8.95 3.84 -4.03
C LEU A 307 9.43 4.93 -3.09
N LEU A 308 9.38 4.65 -1.80
CA LEU A 308 9.98 5.46 -0.76
C LEU A 308 11.37 4.90 -0.44
N SER A 309 12.38 5.75 -0.54
CA SER A 309 13.75 5.51 -0.10
C SER A 309 14.02 6.32 1.15
N VAL A 310 14.52 5.66 2.20
CA VAL A 310 14.92 6.30 3.45
C VAL A 310 16.37 5.94 3.75
N ASP A 311 17.25 6.94 3.66
CA ASP A 311 18.65 6.81 4.02
C ASP A 311 18.83 6.99 5.53
N GLY A 312 19.51 6.04 6.16
CA GLY A 312 19.79 6.03 7.58
C GLY A 312 21.12 6.70 7.90
N ALA A 313 21.06 7.86 8.56
CA ALA A 313 22.25 8.53 9.10
C ALA A 313 22.57 8.08 10.53
N ARG A 314 21.57 7.65 11.28
CA ARG A 314 21.69 7.23 12.68
C ARG A 314 20.70 6.12 12.98
N ARG A 315 20.83 5.51 14.16
CA ARG A 315 19.77 4.63 14.66
C ARG A 315 18.62 5.48 15.16
N GLU A 316 17.56 5.58 14.37
CA GLU A 316 16.36 6.34 14.71
C GLU A 316 15.12 5.62 14.20
N GLN A 317 14.03 5.82 14.92
CA GLN A 317 12.69 5.41 14.50
C GLN A 317 12.02 6.61 13.84
N LEU A 318 11.91 6.58 12.51
CA LEU A 318 11.14 7.56 11.76
C LEU A 318 9.68 7.15 11.77
N SER A 319 8.79 8.07 12.16
CA SER A 319 7.35 7.89 12.02
C SER A 319 6.86 8.60 10.77
N LEU A 320 6.28 7.84 9.84
CA LEU A 320 5.64 8.37 8.65
C LEU A 320 4.14 8.21 8.75
N PRO A 321 3.36 9.30 8.71
CA PRO A 321 1.91 9.18 8.62
C PRO A 321 1.54 8.44 7.33
N LEU A 322 0.53 7.58 7.38
CA LEU A 322 -0.01 6.90 6.21
C LEU A 322 -1.40 7.44 5.87
N ASP A 323 -1.71 8.67 6.27
CA ASP A 323 -3.01 9.29 6.05
C ASP A 323 -3.29 9.43 4.54
N GLY A 324 -4.40 8.89 4.08
CA GLY A 324 -4.74 8.80 2.65
C GLY A 324 -4.05 7.66 1.89
N ILE A 325 -3.09 6.94 2.49
CA ILE A 325 -2.55 5.70 1.95
C ILE A 325 -3.33 4.54 2.57
N ARG A 326 -4.21 3.94 1.75
CA ARG A 326 -4.99 2.79 2.19
C ARG A 326 -4.16 1.53 2.33
N ASN A 327 -3.14 1.33 1.50
CA ASN A 327 -2.42 0.06 1.44
C ASN A 327 -1.12 0.04 2.26
N LEU A 328 -0.85 -1.09 2.91
CA LEU A 328 0.46 -1.36 3.49
C LEU A 328 1.54 -1.46 2.39
N PRO A 329 2.78 -0.98 2.66
CA PRO A 329 3.87 -1.16 1.71
C PRO A 329 4.43 -2.58 1.77
N THR A 330 5.09 -2.98 0.69
CA THR A 330 6.04 -4.09 0.69
C THR A 330 7.44 -3.54 0.98
N SER A 331 8.22 -4.25 1.80
CA SER A 331 9.57 -3.81 2.20
C SER A 331 10.61 -4.82 1.74
N SER A 332 11.75 -4.33 1.27
CA SER A 332 12.95 -5.16 1.05
C SER A 332 13.90 -5.17 2.26
N ALA A 333 13.60 -4.38 3.29
CA ALA A 333 14.45 -4.27 4.48
C ALA A 333 14.39 -5.55 5.33
N SER A 334 15.56 -5.94 5.87
CA SER A 334 15.69 -7.09 6.77
C SER A 334 15.18 -6.83 8.19
N SER A 335 14.75 -5.59 8.49
CA SER A 335 14.20 -5.18 9.78
C SER A 335 12.70 -5.46 9.89
N SER A 336 12.23 -5.76 11.10
CA SER A 336 10.79 -5.85 11.39
C SER A 336 10.13 -4.49 11.14
N ASN A 337 9.17 -4.44 10.23
CA ASN A 337 8.41 -3.21 9.97
C ASN A 337 7.25 -3.12 10.96
N VAL A 338 7.06 -1.95 11.58
CA VAL A 338 5.98 -1.75 12.55
C VAL A 338 5.00 -0.72 12.01
N VAL A 339 3.72 -1.07 12.01
CA VAL A 339 2.62 -0.16 11.68
C VAL A 339 1.83 0.09 12.94
N SER A 340 1.75 1.34 13.36
CA SER A 340 0.92 1.77 14.48
C SER A 340 -0.40 2.33 13.96
N ILE A 341 -1.51 1.92 14.56
CA ILE A 341 -2.86 2.39 14.24
C ILE A 341 -3.49 2.89 15.54
N ASP A 342 -3.81 4.18 15.62
CA ASP A 342 -4.53 4.76 16.74
C ASP A 342 -6.03 4.85 16.41
N GLY A 343 -6.78 3.85 16.84
CA GLY A 343 -8.23 3.78 16.68
C GLY A 343 -9.01 4.78 17.55
N THR A 344 -8.35 5.55 18.42
CA THR A 344 -9.00 6.58 19.25
C THR A 344 -9.02 7.95 18.58
N ARG A 345 -8.20 8.16 17.53
CA ARG A 345 -8.06 9.41 16.78
C ARG A 345 -8.20 9.14 15.29
N ASP A 346 -9.43 9.04 14.81
CA ASP A 346 -9.80 8.87 13.39
C ASP A 346 -8.97 7.81 12.62
N GLN A 347 -8.49 6.77 13.31
CA GLN A 347 -7.64 5.71 12.76
C GLN A 347 -6.38 6.22 12.07
N THR A 348 -5.68 7.20 12.67
CA THR A 348 -4.37 7.62 12.17
C THR A 348 -3.40 6.43 12.12
N ARG A 349 -2.78 6.24 10.95
CA ARG A 349 -1.83 5.15 10.70
C ARG A 349 -0.43 5.72 10.57
N GLN A 350 0.53 5.04 11.16
CA GLN A 350 1.94 5.42 11.10
C GLN A 350 2.81 4.22 10.77
N LEU A 351 3.70 4.38 9.80
CA LEU A 351 4.79 3.45 9.56
C LEU A 351 5.99 3.86 10.40
N LEU A 352 6.44 2.97 11.28
CA LEU A 352 7.65 3.17 12.08
C LEU A 352 8.82 2.47 11.38
N ILE A 353 9.74 3.27 10.87
CA ILE A 353 10.92 2.80 10.14
C ILE A 353 12.13 2.88 11.07
N GLU A 354 12.74 1.75 11.35
CA GLU A 354 14.03 1.71 12.01
C GLU A 354 15.15 1.88 10.99
N THR A 355 15.92 2.94 11.12
CA THR A 355 17.10 3.20 10.28
C THR A 355 18.37 2.84 11.03
N GLN A 356 19.43 2.50 10.29
CA GLN A 356 20.79 2.33 10.82
C GLN A 356 21.76 3.25 10.07
N PRO A 357 22.90 3.66 10.68
CA PRO A 357 23.90 4.45 9.96
C PRO A 357 24.35 3.74 8.67
N PHE A 358 24.41 4.48 7.57
CA PHE A 358 24.83 3.99 6.25
C PHE A 358 23.94 2.86 5.68
N SER A 359 22.68 2.79 6.13
CA SER A 359 21.68 1.89 5.55
C SER A 359 20.73 2.65 4.63
N THR A 360 20.13 1.96 3.68
CA THR A 360 18.99 2.49 2.91
C THR A 360 17.86 1.49 3.01
N ALA A 361 16.71 1.96 3.48
CA ALA A 361 15.48 1.18 3.52
C ALA A 361 14.56 1.57 2.35
N TRP A 362 13.97 0.57 1.72
CA TRP A 362 13.08 0.76 0.57
C TRP A 362 11.68 0.22 0.87
N TYR A 363 10.68 1.04 0.61
CA TYR A 363 9.28 0.71 0.80
C TYR A 363 8.52 0.97 -0.49
N LEU A 364 7.96 -0.10 -1.06
CA LEU A 364 7.14 -0.04 -2.26
C LEU A 364 5.67 -0.06 -1.86
N PHE A 365 4.99 1.06 -2.10
CA PHE A 365 3.55 1.21 -1.98
C PHE A 365 2.89 0.94 -3.33
N SER A 366 1.67 0.43 -3.29
CA SER A 366 0.82 0.28 -4.47
C SER A 366 -0.63 0.42 -4.06
N GLY A 367 -1.46 1.03 -4.89
CA GLY A 367 -2.88 1.15 -4.60
C GLY A 367 -3.64 1.96 -5.64
N THR A 368 -4.75 2.53 -5.22
CA THR A 368 -5.59 3.43 -6.00
C THR A 368 -5.70 4.77 -5.29
N VAL A 369 -5.84 5.83 -6.07
CA VAL A 369 -6.04 7.19 -5.57
C VAL A 369 -7.09 7.88 -6.43
N ARG A 370 -8.00 8.61 -5.78
CA ARG A 370 -8.94 9.49 -6.50
C ARG A 370 -8.18 10.70 -7.02
N LEU A 371 -8.45 11.08 -8.26
CA LEU A 371 -7.80 12.24 -8.87
C LEU A 371 -8.75 12.99 -9.79
N THR A 372 -8.49 14.27 -9.95
CA THR A 372 -9.05 15.08 -11.04
C THR A 372 -7.97 15.21 -12.10
N GLN A 373 -8.24 14.68 -13.30
CA GLN A 373 -7.25 14.68 -14.38
C GLN A 373 -6.94 16.12 -14.80
N PRO A 374 -5.65 16.53 -14.78
CA PRO A 374 -5.32 17.92 -15.10
C PRO A 374 -5.32 18.18 -16.62
N LEU A 375 -5.22 17.13 -17.43
CA LEU A 375 -5.31 17.20 -18.88
C LEU A 375 -6.35 16.18 -19.35
N ALA A 376 -7.26 16.62 -20.20
CA ALA A 376 -8.19 15.75 -20.91
C ALA A 376 -7.54 15.33 -22.24
N LEU A 377 -7.43 14.01 -22.44
CA LEU A 377 -6.98 13.41 -23.70
C LEU A 377 -8.21 12.96 -24.48
N THR A 378 -8.48 13.65 -25.58
CA THR A 378 -9.65 13.44 -26.45
C THR A 378 -9.21 13.20 -27.89
N GLY A 379 -10.12 12.79 -28.76
CA GLY A 379 -9.83 12.55 -30.18
C GLY A 379 -9.42 11.11 -30.50
N SER A 380 -9.21 10.84 -31.78
CA SER A 380 -8.89 9.50 -32.27
C SER A 380 -7.39 9.23 -32.25
N VAL A 381 -7.00 7.97 -32.46
CA VAL A 381 -5.61 7.56 -32.68
C VAL A 381 -4.98 8.28 -33.88
N HIS A 382 -5.74 8.93 -34.76
CA HIS A 382 -5.21 9.70 -35.90
C HIS A 382 -5.09 11.20 -35.66
N LEU A 383 -5.83 11.75 -34.70
CA LEU A 383 -5.81 13.17 -34.39
C LEU A 383 -6.08 13.38 -32.90
N PRO A 384 -5.09 13.11 -32.04
CA PRO A 384 -5.24 13.34 -30.62
C PRO A 384 -5.38 14.84 -30.34
N GLN A 385 -6.26 15.17 -29.41
CA GLN A 385 -6.45 16.53 -28.91
C GLN A 385 -6.29 16.50 -27.38
N ILE A 386 -5.42 17.36 -26.88
CA ILE A 386 -5.16 17.48 -25.45
C ILE A 386 -5.67 18.83 -24.99
N THR A 387 -6.48 18.86 -23.94
CA THR A 387 -7.05 20.09 -23.40
C THR A 387 -6.70 20.21 -21.93
N ASN A 388 -6.26 21.39 -21.49
CA ASN A 388 -6.11 21.67 -20.06
C ASN A 388 -7.47 21.97 -19.45
N SER A 389 -7.99 21.01 -18.68
CA SER A 389 -9.28 21.07 -17.98
C SER A 389 -9.20 21.79 -16.63
N THR A 390 -8.00 22.18 -16.18
CA THR A 390 -7.81 22.87 -14.89
C THR A 390 -7.89 24.39 -15.03
N ASN A 391 -7.98 25.05 -13.89
CA ASN A 391 -7.85 26.50 -13.76
C ASN A 391 -6.39 26.95 -13.57
N THR A 392 -5.42 26.05 -13.71
CA THR A 392 -3.97 26.32 -13.53
C THR A 392 -3.17 25.98 -14.78
N PHE A 393 -1.96 26.53 -14.91
CA PHE A 393 -1.03 26.10 -15.95
C PHE A 393 -0.60 24.65 -15.73
N THR A 394 -0.50 23.88 -16.81
CA THR A 394 0.10 22.54 -16.76
C THR A 394 1.57 22.58 -17.17
N PRO A 395 2.44 21.76 -16.56
CA PRO A 395 3.82 21.64 -17.00
C PRO A 395 3.91 20.97 -18.38
N SER A 396 5.08 21.08 -19.02
CA SER A 396 5.39 20.32 -20.24
C SER A 396 5.17 18.82 -20.00
N CYS A 397 4.65 18.13 -21.01
CA CYS A 397 4.34 16.71 -20.94
C CYS A 397 4.78 15.95 -22.19
N LEU A 398 4.67 14.62 -22.15
CA LEU A 398 5.07 13.73 -23.24
C LEU A 398 3.84 12.97 -23.77
N LEU A 399 3.73 12.86 -25.08
CA LEU A 399 2.70 12.08 -25.75
C LEU A 399 3.31 10.91 -26.50
N SER A 400 2.89 9.69 -26.17
CA SER A 400 3.08 8.52 -27.01
C SER A 400 1.96 8.47 -28.03
N TRP A 401 2.30 8.61 -29.32
CA TRP A 401 1.35 8.60 -30.42
C TRP A 401 2.01 8.04 -31.68
N SER A 402 1.33 7.13 -32.38
CA SER A 402 1.83 6.50 -33.61
C SER A 402 3.23 5.87 -33.51
N GLY A 403 3.58 5.34 -32.33
CA GLY A 403 4.89 4.75 -32.06
C GLY A 403 6.02 5.76 -31.82
N GLU A 404 5.71 7.06 -31.84
CA GLU A 404 6.64 8.15 -31.57
C GLU A 404 6.31 8.83 -30.24
N ILE A 405 7.30 9.53 -29.68
CA ILE A 405 7.14 10.35 -28.48
C ILE A 405 7.26 11.83 -28.86
N HIS A 406 6.19 12.58 -28.61
CA HIS A 406 6.11 14.00 -28.85
C HIS A 406 6.19 14.78 -27.55
N GLN A 407 6.87 15.92 -27.57
CA GLN A 407 6.87 16.84 -26.44
C GLN A 407 5.74 17.86 -26.61
N ILE A 408 4.93 18.01 -25.57
CA ILE A 408 3.84 18.98 -25.52
C ILE A 408 4.30 20.13 -24.64
N PRO A 409 4.18 21.38 -25.11
CA PRO A 409 4.51 22.55 -24.30
C PRO A 409 3.53 22.71 -23.12
N PRO A 410 3.88 23.54 -22.12
CA PRO A 410 2.94 23.93 -21.07
C PRO A 410 1.65 24.51 -21.66
N LEU A 411 0.49 24.14 -21.11
CA LEU A 411 -0.82 24.63 -21.58
C LEU A 411 -1.48 25.54 -20.53
N ARG A 412 -2.05 26.66 -20.98
CA ARG A 412 -2.91 27.54 -20.18
C ARG A 412 -4.24 26.87 -19.85
N PRO A 413 -4.95 27.36 -18.81
CA PRO A 413 -6.33 26.94 -18.56
C PRO A 413 -7.20 27.03 -19.81
N GLY A 414 -7.86 25.93 -20.19
CA GLY A 414 -8.73 25.83 -21.37
C GLY A 414 -7.99 25.79 -22.73
N GLU A 415 -6.66 25.87 -22.75
CA GLU A 415 -5.89 25.76 -23.98
C GLU A 415 -5.90 24.31 -24.49
N HIS A 416 -5.95 24.17 -25.81
CA HIS A 416 -5.90 22.88 -26.49
C HIS A 416 -4.64 22.78 -27.35
N TRP A 417 -4.08 21.58 -27.39
CA TRP A 417 -2.96 21.22 -28.25
C TRP A 417 -3.40 20.17 -29.25
N THR A 418 -2.92 20.31 -30.48
CA THR A 418 -3.06 19.32 -31.55
C THR A 418 -1.69 19.08 -32.20
N PRO A 419 -1.44 17.88 -32.75
CA PRO A 419 -0.16 17.58 -33.35
C PRO A 419 0.16 18.49 -34.54
N THR A 420 1.33 19.10 -34.48
CA THR A 420 1.99 19.76 -35.62
C THR A 420 3.31 19.04 -35.92
N GLU A 421 3.72 18.99 -37.19
CA GLU A 421 4.85 18.17 -37.68
C GLU A 421 6.20 18.41 -36.96
N GLN A 422 6.33 19.48 -36.17
CA GLN A 422 7.57 19.91 -35.52
C GLN A 422 7.79 19.40 -34.07
N SER A 423 6.90 18.56 -33.53
CA SER A 423 6.87 18.26 -32.07
C SER A 423 7.61 17.00 -31.61
N ARG A 424 8.53 16.44 -32.42
CA ARG A 424 9.22 15.18 -32.11
C ARG A 424 10.33 15.36 -31.07
N SER A 425 10.32 14.55 -30.02
CA SER A 425 11.40 14.51 -29.03
C SER A 425 12.43 13.43 -29.39
N ALA A 426 13.71 13.80 -29.46
CA ALA A 426 14.82 12.86 -29.75
C ALA A 426 15.49 12.28 -28.48
N ARG A 427 15.13 12.74 -27.28
CA ARG A 427 15.91 12.43 -26.07
C ARG A 427 15.50 11.09 -25.48
N HIS A 428 16.40 10.12 -25.51
CA HIS A 428 16.27 8.84 -24.80
C HIS A 428 16.63 9.03 -23.32
N ASP A 429 15.62 9.12 -22.48
CA ASP A 429 15.68 9.11 -21.00
C ASP A 429 14.94 7.86 -20.46
N PRO A 430 15.33 7.27 -19.31
CA PRO A 430 14.53 6.26 -18.60
C PRO A 430 13.00 6.47 -18.66
N LEU A 431 12.53 7.71 -18.53
CA LEU A 431 11.11 8.07 -18.61
C LEU A 431 10.51 7.79 -20.00
N THR A 432 11.21 8.19 -21.05
CA THR A 432 10.81 7.91 -22.45
C THR A 432 10.87 6.42 -22.76
N GLY A 433 11.81 5.68 -22.16
CA GLY A 433 11.87 4.22 -22.26
C GLY A 433 10.67 3.55 -21.59
N LEU A 434 10.19 4.07 -20.45
CA LEU A 434 8.98 3.55 -19.81
C LEU A 434 7.71 3.86 -20.58
N LEU A 435 7.58 5.09 -21.07
CA LEU A 435 6.48 5.47 -21.95
C LEU A 435 6.49 4.61 -23.23
N GLY A 436 7.66 4.45 -23.85
CA GLY A 436 7.88 3.61 -25.02
C GLY A 436 7.64 2.13 -24.74
N SER A 437 7.91 1.61 -23.55
CA SER A 437 7.56 0.21 -23.22
C SER A 437 6.05 -0.03 -23.22
N ARG A 438 5.25 1.04 -23.10
CA ARG A 438 3.79 1.06 -23.19
C ARG A 438 3.32 1.37 -24.62
N SER A 439 4.24 1.38 -25.60
CA SER A 439 3.98 1.69 -27.02
C SER A 439 2.88 0.81 -27.62
N GLY A 440 2.01 1.44 -28.39
CA GLY A 440 0.84 0.82 -29.03
C GLY A 440 -0.46 1.54 -28.68
N GLU A 441 -0.44 2.40 -27.66
CA GLU A 441 -1.60 3.19 -27.22
C GLU A 441 -1.28 4.68 -27.29
N LEU A 442 -2.32 5.47 -27.59
CA LEU A 442 -2.31 6.92 -27.40
C LEU A 442 -2.28 7.20 -25.89
N ALA A 443 -1.18 7.77 -25.40
CA ALA A 443 -0.98 7.98 -23.96
C ALA A 443 -0.20 9.25 -23.66
N LEU A 444 -0.63 9.95 -22.62
CA LEU A 444 -0.10 11.24 -22.18
C LEU A 444 0.58 11.06 -20.81
N LEU A 445 1.84 11.43 -20.71
CA LEU A 445 2.63 11.35 -19.49
C LEU A 445 2.94 12.75 -18.97
N ILE A 446 2.47 13.05 -17.77
CA ILE A 446 2.60 14.37 -17.14
C ILE A 446 3.38 14.25 -15.82
N PRO A 447 4.22 15.25 -15.48
CA PRO A 447 4.70 15.40 -14.10
C PRO A 447 3.50 15.59 -13.16
N TYR A 448 3.34 14.70 -12.19
CA TYR A 448 2.23 14.72 -11.25
C TYR A 448 2.61 14.00 -9.97
N ASN A 449 2.61 14.73 -8.84
CA ASN A 449 2.89 14.15 -7.54
C ASN A 449 1.64 13.49 -6.96
N LEU A 450 1.82 12.36 -6.28
CA LEU A 450 0.74 11.69 -5.57
C LEU A 450 0.10 12.67 -4.57
N PRO A 451 -1.23 12.90 -4.62
CA PRO A 451 -1.93 13.93 -3.85
C PRO A 451 -2.19 13.46 -2.41
N VAL A 452 -1.15 12.97 -1.75
CA VAL A 452 -1.23 12.39 -0.41
C VAL A 452 -0.16 13.04 0.47
N GLU A 453 -0.60 13.63 1.58
CA GLU A 453 0.29 14.34 2.51
C GLU A 453 1.17 13.40 3.35
N ALA A 454 0.81 12.11 3.43
CA ALA A 454 1.46 11.02 4.18
C ALA A 454 3.00 11.05 4.21
N PHE A 455 3.65 11.47 3.14
CA PHE A 455 5.10 11.38 3.05
C PHE A 455 5.87 12.56 3.65
N GLY A 456 5.21 13.48 4.37
CA GLY A 456 5.85 14.58 5.07
C GLY A 456 6.80 15.40 4.18
N ASN A 457 8.02 15.65 4.67
CA ASN A 457 9.07 16.42 4.00
C ASN A 457 9.88 15.61 2.96
N ALA A 458 9.38 14.46 2.50
CA ALA A 458 10.06 13.70 1.47
C ALA A 458 10.21 14.54 0.18
N SER A 459 11.37 14.46 -0.47
CA SER A 459 11.52 14.96 -1.85
C SER A 459 10.65 14.10 -2.76
N ARG A 460 9.75 14.73 -3.54
CA ARG A 460 8.74 14.02 -4.33
C ARG A 460 8.97 14.21 -5.81
N GLU A 461 9.00 13.10 -6.51
CA GLU A 461 8.91 13.06 -7.96
C GLU A 461 7.80 12.10 -8.37
N GLY A 462 7.09 12.45 -9.44
CA GLY A 462 5.89 11.73 -9.79
C GLY A 462 5.47 11.94 -11.21
N TRP A 463 4.89 10.89 -11.78
CA TRP A 463 4.34 10.92 -13.11
C TRP A 463 2.95 10.27 -13.15
N LEU A 464 2.03 10.87 -13.90
CA LEU A 464 0.73 10.32 -14.23
C LEU A 464 0.68 10.01 -15.72
N LEU A 465 0.39 8.75 -16.05
CA LEU A 465 0.11 8.29 -17.41
C LEU A 465 -1.40 8.22 -17.63
N ILE A 466 -1.93 9.07 -18.50
CA ILE A 466 -3.33 9.07 -18.94
C ILE A 466 -3.40 8.38 -20.30
N ARG A 467 -4.11 7.27 -20.39
CA ARG A 467 -4.30 6.54 -21.65
C ARG A 467 -5.62 6.92 -22.29
N ALA A 468 -5.64 7.04 -23.61
CA ALA A 468 -6.89 7.25 -24.32
C ALA A 468 -7.79 6.02 -24.16
N ASP A 469 -9.10 6.24 -24.16
CA ASP A 469 -10.04 5.14 -24.22
C ASP A 469 -9.94 4.45 -25.58
N ARG A 470 -9.67 3.14 -25.56
CA ARG A 470 -9.78 2.23 -26.70
C ARG A 470 -11.27 1.93 -26.96
N SER A 471 -12.03 2.92 -27.40
CA SER A 471 -13.39 2.72 -27.92
C SER A 471 -13.40 2.36 -29.40
#